data_AF-A0A962T0X5-F1
#
_entry.id   AF-A0A962T0X5-F1
#
_cell.length_a   1.000
_cell.length_b   1.000
_cell.length_c   1.000
_cell.angle_alpha   90.00
_cell.angle_beta   90.00
_cell.angle_gamma   90.00
#
_symmetry.space_group_name_H-M   'P 1'
#
loop_
_entity.id
_entity.type
_entity.pdbx_description
1 polymer ?
#
loop_
_entity_poly.entity_id
_entity_poly.type
_entity_poly.pdbx_seq_one_letter_code
_entity_poly.pdbx_strand_id
1 'polypeptide(L)'
;MTITSSSTPFKSSGRRANALPAGCMLDEYRIESTLGAGGFGVTYKALDTHLDAWVAIKEYFPVEWSFRDPNGLTVHPNTQGDVSGTEDGMSDYRWGLERFLD
;
A
#
# COMPACT_ATOMS: atom_id res chain seq x y z
N MET A 1 49.02 3.68 13.15
CA MET A 1 48.61 2.55 12.30
C MET A 1 47.19 2.17 12.70
N THR A 2 46.33 1.99 11.71
CA THR A 2 44.89 2.30 11.69
C THR A 2 44.01 1.25 12.38
N ILE A 3 42.98 1.70 13.10
CA ILE A 3 41.85 0.87 13.55
C ILE A 3 40.83 0.77 12.43
N THR A 4 40.49 -0.44 11.99
CA THR A 4 39.50 -0.67 10.93
C THR A 4 38.11 -0.81 11.57
N SER A 5 37.32 0.25 11.54
CA SER A 5 35.89 0.18 11.86
C SER A 5 35.15 -0.34 10.63
N SER A 6 34.72 -1.60 10.65
CA SER A 6 33.81 -2.14 9.64
C SER A 6 32.41 -1.57 9.85
N SER A 7 32.12 -0.43 9.21
CA SER A 7 30.75 0.06 9.04
C SER A 7 30.05 -0.79 8.00
N THR A 8 29.23 -1.73 8.46
CA THR A 8 28.24 -2.42 7.63
C THR A 8 27.35 -1.36 6.98
N PRO A 9 27.15 -1.36 5.65
CA PRO A 9 26.26 -0.39 5.03
C PRO A 9 24.82 -0.73 5.46
N PHE A 10 24.24 0.12 6.30
CA PHE A 10 22.80 0.16 6.49
C PHE A 10 22.20 0.49 5.11
N LYS A 11 21.54 -0.49 4.50
CA LYS A 11 20.89 -0.36 3.19
C LYS A 11 19.71 0.61 3.33
N SER A 12 20.00 1.92 3.27
CA SER A 12 19.02 2.95 2.93
C SER A 12 18.43 2.56 1.57
N SER A 13 17.12 2.52 1.34
CA SER A 13 16.11 3.51 1.71
C SER A 13 14.74 2.83 1.59
N GLY A 14 13.96 2.85 2.66
CA GLY A 14 12.63 2.23 2.66
C GLY A 14 11.76 2.76 1.51
N ARG A 15 11.01 1.86 0.87
CA ARG A 15 9.83 2.20 0.05
C ARG A 15 8.78 2.84 0.95
N ARG A 16 9.04 4.06 1.43
CA ARG A 16 8.17 4.86 2.29
C ARG A 16 7.00 5.50 1.52
N ALA A 17 6.86 5.26 0.21
CA ALA A 17 6.05 6.11 -0.66
C ALA A 17 4.64 5.60 -1.02
N ASN A 18 4.26 4.37 -0.65
CA ASN A 18 2.97 3.80 -1.10
C ASN A 18 1.96 3.51 0.04
N ALA A 19 2.18 4.05 1.24
CA ALA A 19 1.29 3.86 2.39
C ALA A 19 0.68 5.20 2.84
N LEU A 20 -0.55 5.15 3.33
CA LEU A 20 -1.20 6.30 3.95
C LEU A 20 -0.44 6.74 5.22
N PRO A 21 -0.27 8.05 5.44
CA PRO A 21 0.41 8.56 6.62
C PRO A 21 -0.43 8.37 7.89
N ALA A 22 0.24 8.28 9.04
CA ALA A 22 -0.44 8.35 10.34
C ALA A 22 -1.19 9.68 10.48
N GLY A 23 -2.39 9.64 11.04
CA GLY A 23 -3.33 10.75 11.13
C GLY A 23 -4.20 10.95 9.87
N CYS A 24 -3.96 10.22 8.77
CA CYS A 24 -4.84 10.26 7.60
C CYS A 24 -6.25 9.83 7.99
N MET A 25 -7.25 10.60 7.57
CA MET A 25 -8.67 10.25 7.72
C MET A 25 -9.16 9.56 6.45
N LEU A 26 -9.74 8.39 6.61
CA LEU A 26 -10.55 7.70 5.61
C LEU A 26 -11.97 7.68 6.15
N ASP A 27 -12.79 8.66 5.77
CA ASP A 27 -14.11 8.89 6.36
C ASP A 27 -14.02 8.95 7.91
N GLU A 28 -14.65 8.04 8.65
CA GLU A 28 -14.60 7.95 10.12
C GLU A 28 -13.33 7.27 10.68
N TYR A 29 -12.48 6.69 9.83
CA TYR A 29 -11.31 5.92 10.25
C TYR A 29 -10.04 6.76 10.24
N ARG A 30 -9.38 6.88 11.40
CA ARG A 30 -8.06 7.52 11.49
C ARG A 30 -6.95 6.49 11.42
N ILE A 31 -6.09 6.57 10.42
CA ILE A 31 -4.90 5.72 10.29
C ILE A 31 -3.92 6.04 11.42
N GLU A 32 -3.47 5.03 12.18
CA GLU A 32 -2.42 5.20 13.19
C GLU A 32 -1.06 4.68 12.71
N SER A 33 -1.05 3.51 12.06
CA SER A 33 0.20 2.91 11.59
C SER A 33 -0.04 1.83 10.52
N THR A 34 1.02 1.49 9.80
CA THR A 34 1.04 0.31 8.92
C THR A 34 1.29 -0.94 9.75
N LEU A 35 0.40 -1.94 9.66
CA LEU A 35 0.57 -3.27 10.21
C LEU A 35 1.38 -4.19 9.29
N GLY A 36 1.24 -4.01 7.98
CA GLY A 36 2.00 -4.76 6.98
C GLY A 36 1.85 -4.17 5.59
N ALA A 37 2.85 -4.40 4.74
CA ALA A 37 2.82 -4.01 3.33
C ALA A 37 3.43 -5.13 2.49
N GLY A 38 2.77 -5.49 1.40
CA GLY A 38 3.21 -6.53 0.47
C GLY A 38 2.95 -6.13 -0.98
N GLY A 39 3.19 -7.06 -1.91
CA GLY A 39 3.03 -6.79 -3.34
C GLY A 39 1.60 -6.45 -3.79
N PHE A 40 0.59 -6.83 -3.00
CA PHE A 40 -0.83 -6.69 -3.35
C PHE A 40 -1.60 -5.67 -2.51
N GLY A 41 -0.97 -5.08 -1.49
CA GLY A 41 -1.69 -4.16 -0.63
C GLY A 41 -0.95 -3.76 0.63
N VAL A 42 -1.63 -2.89 1.38
CA VAL A 42 -1.19 -2.38 2.66
C VAL A 42 -2.28 -2.63 3.70
N THR A 43 -1.89 -3.11 4.86
CA THR A 43 -2.79 -3.26 6.02
C THR A 43 -2.42 -2.21 7.05
N TYR A 44 -3.41 -1.45 7.51
CA TYR A 44 -3.27 -0.38 8.48
C TYR A 44 -3.97 -0.74 9.79
N LYS A 45 -3.43 -0.23 10.90
CA LYS A 45 -4.16 -0.08 12.14
C LYS A 45 -4.86 1.27 12.09
N ALA A 46 -6.16 1.29 12.32
CA ALA A 46 -6.95 2.51 12.35
C ALA A 46 -7.87 2.54 13.57
N LEU A 47 -8.20 3.74 14.02
CA LEU A 47 -9.26 3.98 14.98
C LEU A 47 -10.54 4.32 14.21
N ASP A 48 -11.59 3.53 14.39
CA ASP A 48 -12.96 3.95 14.08
C ASP A 48 -13.39 4.99 15.11
N THR A 49 -13.55 6.23 14.70
CA THR A 49 -13.84 7.35 15.60
C THR A 49 -15.30 7.42 16.07
N HIS A 50 -16.21 6.71 15.41
CA HIS A 50 -17.60 6.62 15.82
C HIS A 50 -17.82 5.54 16.87
N LEU A 51 -17.15 4.40 16.70
CA LEU A 51 -17.26 3.25 17.62
C LEU A 51 -16.19 3.27 18.74
N ASP A 52 -15.22 4.18 18.67
CA ASP A 52 -14.02 4.22 19.52
C ASP A 52 -13.31 2.86 19.59
N ALA A 53 -13.16 2.24 18.41
CA ALA A 53 -12.69 0.86 18.28
C ALA A 53 -11.49 0.75 17.34
N TRP A 54 -10.54 -0.13 17.71
CA TRP A 54 -9.40 -0.44 16.88
C TRP A 54 -9.79 -1.43 15.77
N VAL A 55 -9.52 -1.05 14.52
CA VAL A 55 -9.78 -1.87 13.33
C VAL A 55 -8.52 -2.05 12.49
N ALA A 56 -8.54 -3.08 11.65
CA ALA A 56 -7.57 -3.25 10.58
C ALA A 56 -8.21 -2.87 9.25
N ILE A 57 -7.58 -1.97 8.50
CA ILE A 57 -8.01 -1.59 7.15
C ILE A 57 -7.04 -2.20 6.15
N LYS A 58 -7.56 -2.91 5.15
CA LYS A 58 -6.75 -3.44 4.06
C LYS A 58 -7.02 -2.65 2.79
N GLU A 59 -6.00 -2.02 2.25
CA GLU A 59 -6.03 -1.29 0.99
C GLU A 59 -5.50 -2.19 -0.12
N TYR A 60 -6.26 -2.30 -1.21
CA TYR A 60 -5.79 -2.92 -2.44
C TYR A 60 -4.77 -2.01 -3.13
N PHE A 61 -3.52 -2.44 -3.14
CA PHE A 61 -2.40 -1.70 -3.75
C PHE A 61 -1.46 -2.69 -4.42
N PRO A 62 -1.78 -3.17 -5.63
CA PRO A 62 -0.88 -4.02 -6.40
C PRO A 62 0.29 -3.18 -6.93
N VAL A 63 1.48 -3.34 -6.34
CA VAL A 63 2.65 -2.46 -6.57
C VAL A 63 3.05 -2.33 -8.04
N GLU A 64 2.83 -3.38 -8.84
CA GLU A 64 3.16 -3.41 -10.27
C GLU A 64 2.07 -2.77 -11.14
N TRP A 65 0.82 -2.75 -10.68
CA TRP A 65 -0.34 -2.34 -11.49
C TRP A 65 -1.06 -1.12 -10.96
N SER A 66 -0.54 -0.48 -9.91
CA SER A 66 -1.12 0.73 -9.35
C SER A 66 -0.08 1.78 -9.00
N PHE A 67 -0.55 3.01 -8.89
CA PHE A 67 0.21 4.12 -8.33
C PHE A 67 -0.69 4.95 -7.42
N ARG A 68 -0.08 5.69 -6.49
CA ARG A 68 -0.79 6.68 -5.70
C ARG A 68 -0.69 8.03 -6.37
N ASP A 69 -1.78 8.79 -6.37
CA ASP A 69 -1.78 10.15 -6.87
C ASP A 69 -0.81 11.06 -6.09
N PRO A 70 -0.46 12.25 -6.64
CA PRO A 70 0.52 13.13 -5.98
C PRO A 70 0.09 13.65 -4.61
N ASN A 71 -1.22 13.68 -4.30
CA ASN A 71 -1.70 14.07 -2.97
C ASN A 71 -1.51 12.93 -1.93
N GLY A 72 -1.18 11.72 -2.39
CA GLY A 72 -0.82 10.62 -1.52
C GLY A 72 -2.02 9.96 -0.85
N LEU A 73 -3.22 10.05 -1.43
CA LEU A 73 -4.44 9.47 -0.87
C LEU A 73 -5.05 8.42 -1.79
N THR A 74 -5.16 8.70 -3.09
CA THR A 74 -5.95 7.87 -4.00
C THR A 74 -5.07 6.91 -4.79
N VAL A 75 -5.48 5.65 -4.87
CA VAL A 75 -4.82 4.62 -5.67
C VAL A 75 -5.48 4.53 -7.04
N HIS A 76 -4.67 4.57 -8.10
CA HIS A 76 -5.10 4.45 -9.47
C HIS A 76 -4.43 3.25 -10.14
N PRO A 77 -5.13 2.52 -11.03
CA PRO A 77 -4.49 1.55 -11.90
C PRO A 77 -3.51 2.25 -12.86
N ASN A 78 -2.39 1.59 -13.16
CA ASN A 78 -1.48 2.02 -14.21
C ASN A 78 -1.70 1.23 -15.52
N THR A 79 -1.08 1.68 -16.61
CA THR A 79 -1.20 1.04 -17.93
C THR A 79 -0.45 -0.29 -18.06
N GLN A 80 0.38 -0.68 -17.08
CA GLN A 80 1.03 -2.00 -17.08
C GLN A 80 0.04 -3.11 -16.72
N GLY A 81 -1.01 -2.80 -15.96
CA GLY A 81 -2.09 -3.73 -15.68
C GLY A 81 -3.02 -4.00 -16.87
N ASP A 82 -3.04 -3.13 -17.87
CA ASP A 82 -3.90 -3.23 -19.07
C ASP A 82 -3.44 -4.31 -20.06
N VAL A 83 -2.22 -4.83 -19.89
CA VAL A 83 -1.66 -5.89 -20.74
C VAL A 83 -2.09 -7.24 -20.17
N SER A 84 -3.35 -7.63 -20.34
CA SER A 84 -3.78 -8.98 -19.97
C SER A 84 -3.73 -9.93 -21.17
N GLY A 85 -3.11 -11.09 -20.94
CA GLY A 85 -3.27 -12.30 -21.76
C GLY A 85 -4.48 -13.14 -21.33
N THR A 86 -5.45 -12.54 -20.64
CA THR A 86 -6.68 -13.22 -20.21
C THR A 86 -7.68 -13.27 -21.35
N GLU A 87 -8.35 -14.42 -21.52
CA GLU A 87 -9.22 -14.68 -22.67
C GLU A 87 -10.42 -13.70 -22.74
N ASP A 88 -10.82 -13.13 -21.60
CA ASP A 88 -11.94 -12.19 -21.46
C ASP A 88 -11.53 -10.71 -21.58
N GLY A 89 -10.26 -10.40 -21.81
CA GLY A 89 -9.78 -9.02 -22.02
C GLY A 89 -9.79 -8.11 -20.79
N MET A 90 -9.92 -8.69 -19.58
CA MET A 90 -9.89 -7.94 -18.32
C MET A 90 -8.46 -7.69 -17.85
N SER A 91 -8.13 -6.45 -17.47
CA SER A 91 -6.83 -6.06 -16.94
C SER A 91 -6.48 -6.77 -15.62
N ASP A 92 -5.21 -7.03 -15.38
CA ASP A 92 -4.72 -7.73 -14.18
C ASP A 92 -5.12 -7.00 -12.88
N TYR A 93 -5.11 -5.66 -12.92
CA TYR A 93 -5.60 -4.83 -11.82
C TYR A 93 -7.07 -5.09 -11.52
N ARG A 94 -7.93 -5.14 -12.55
CA ARG A 94 -9.38 -5.34 -12.36
C ARG A 94 -9.69 -6.74 -11.84
N TRP A 95 -9.07 -7.74 -12.46
CA TRP A 95 -9.21 -9.13 -12.01
C TRP A 95 -8.78 -9.28 -10.54
N GLY A 96 -7.65 -8.69 -10.16
CA GLY A 96 -7.16 -8.73 -8.79
C GLY A 96 -8.04 -7.96 -7.81
N LEU A 97 -8.63 -6.84 -8.23
CA LEU A 97 -9.57 -6.07 -7.42
C LEU A 97 -10.86 -6.86 -7.16
N GLU A 98 -11.42 -7.54 -8.17
CA GLU A 98 -12.61 -8.37 -8.01
C GLU A 98 -12.36 -9.47 -6.98
N ARG A 99 -11.22 -10.15 -7.04
CA ARG A 99 -10.83 -11.19 -6.07
C ARG A 99 -10.50 -10.66 -4.68
N PHE A 100 -10.22 -9.37 -4.56
CA PHE A 100 -9.98 -8.72 -3.28
C PHE A 100 -11.28 -8.37 -2.55
N LEU A 101 -12.37 -8.16 -3.31
CA LEU A 101 -13.68 -7.75 -2.80
C LEU A 101 -14.63 -8.91 -2.50
N ASP A 102 -14.33 -10.11 -3.00
CA ASP A 102 -15.03 -11.37 -2.69
C ASP A 102 -14.66 -11.89 -1.28
#